data_AF-A0A354X0I6-F1
#
_entry.id   AF-A0A354X0I6-F1
#
_cell.length_a   1.000
_cell.length_b   1.000
_cell.length_c   1.000
_cell.angle_alpha   90.00
_cell.angle_beta   90.00
_cell.angle_gamma   90.00
#
_symmetry.space_group_name_H-M   'P 1'
#
loop_
_entity.id
_entity.type
_entity.pdbx_description
1 polymer ?
#
loop_
_entity_poly.entity_id
_entity_poly.type
_entity_poly.pdbx_seq_one_letter_code
_entity_poly.pdbx_strand_id
1 'polypeptide(L)'
;MATIKKKRVRRKANGKPRNQKKEWMEFLKNERVHFIFGVLLAFIGIFMLLAIISFFFTGAADQSAVLNKSFWELIRDKTLEVQNWTGVGGAFIAEYMVNGWFG
;
A
#
# COMPACT_ATOMS: atom_id res chain seq x y z
N MET A 1 45.81 55.14 -0.87
CA MET A 1 44.73 54.17 -1.12
C MET A 1 44.94 52.96 -0.21
N ALA A 2 44.09 52.76 0.80
CA ALA A 2 44.17 51.61 1.71
C ALA A 2 43.00 50.67 1.42
N THR A 3 43.28 49.42 1.03
CA THR A 3 42.26 48.40 0.75
C THR A 3 41.97 47.58 2.01
N ILE A 4 40.77 47.72 2.55
CA ILE A 4 40.28 46.94 3.70
C ILE A 4 39.87 45.54 3.23
N LYS A 5 40.65 44.50 3.59
CA LYS A 5 40.27 43.09 3.35
C LYS A 5 39.17 42.66 4.32
N LYS A 6 37.95 42.49 3.81
CA LYS A 6 36.79 41.94 4.54
C LYS A 6 37.01 40.46 4.86
N LYS A 7 37.31 40.13 6.11
CA LYS A 7 37.46 38.75 6.60
C LYS A 7 36.09 38.06 6.65
N ARG A 8 35.80 37.16 5.71
CA ARG A 8 34.59 36.31 5.73
C ARG A 8 34.70 35.34 6.93
N VAL A 9 33.93 35.60 7.98
CA VAL A 9 33.69 34.63 9.05
C VAL A 9 32.85 33.48 8.49
N ARG A 10 33.48 32.33 8.22
CA ARG A 10 32.77 31.10 7.88
C ARG A 10 32.02 30.62 9.13
N ARG A 11 30.71 30.83 9.18
CA ARG A 11 29.84 30.13 10.16
C ARG A 11 29.93 28.63 9.85
N LYS A 12 30.55 27.85 10.74
CA LYS A 12 30.45 26.38 10.70
C LYS A 12 28.99 26.02 10.91
N ALA A 13 28.33 25.54 9.86
CA ALA A 13 27.04 24.89 9.99
C ALA A 13 27.26 23.58 10.77
N ASN A 14 26.98 23.61 12.08
CA ASN A 14 26.87 22.38 12.88
C ASN A 14 25.54 21.70 12.52
N GLY A 15 25.48 21.07 11.34
CA GLY A 15 24.41 20.13 11.01
C GLY A 15 24.67 18.82 11.75
N LYS A 16 23.90 18.53 12.80
CA LYS A 16 23.90 17.19 13.42
C LYS A 16 23.63 16.14 12.33
N PRO A 17 24.34 15.01 12.30
CA PRO A 17 24.08 13.96 11.31
C PRO A 17 22.63 13.49 11.45
N ARG A 18 21.86 13.70 10.39
CA ARG A 18 20.44 13.40 10.32
C ARG A 18 20.27 11.89 10.27
N ASN A 19 19.97 11.28 11.41
CA ASN A 19 19.89 9.84 11.53
C ASN A 19 18.54 9.36 11.00
N GLN A 20 18.48 9.08 9.70
CA GLN A 20 17.26 8.80 8.95
C GLN A 20 16.39 7.71 9.62
N LYS A 21 17.00 6.65 10.18
CA LYS A 21 16.27 5.58 10.88
C LYS A 21 15.46 6.09 12.07
N LYS A 22 15.97 7.10 12.81
CA LYS A 22 15.24 7.69 13.94
C LYS A 22 14.06 8.53 13.45
N GLU A 23 14.22 9.26 12.35
CA GLU A 23 13.15 10.06 11.76
C GLU A 23 12.00 9.20 11.22
N TRP A 24 12.30 8.05 10.58
CA TRP A 24 11.29 7.09 10.15
C TRP A 24 10.51 6.50 11.33
N MET A 25 11.20 6.16 12.43
CA MET A 25 10.53 5.63 13.63
C MET A 25 9.69 6.69 14.35
N GLU A 26 10.13 7.94 14.38
CA GLU A 26 9.34 9.05 14.94
C GLU A 26 8.12 9.38 14.07
N PHE A 27 8.25 9.27 12.75
CA PHE A 27 7.13 9.42 11.82
C PHE A 27 6.07 8.33 12.02
N LEU A 28 6.48 7.07 12.18
CA LEU A 28 5.56 5.96 12.45
C LEU A 28 4.86 6.10 13.80
N LYS A 29 5.51 6.71 14.80
CA LYS A 29 4.92 6.99 16.12
C LYS A 29 4.01 8.23 16.14
N ASN A 30 3.89 8.94 15.03
CA ASN A 30 3.04 10.11 14.95
C ASN A 30 1.56 9.69 15.01
N GLU A 31 0.82 10.25 15.95
CA GLU A 31 -0.61 9.95 16.17
C GLU A 31 -1.45 10.13 14.90
N ARG A 32 -1.16 11.14 14.07
CA ARG A 32 -1.87 11.35 12.81
C ARG A 32 -1.63 10.21 11.82
N VAL A 33 -0.41 9.69 11.76
CA VAL A 33 -0.04 8.57 10.88
C VAL A 33 -0.75 7.31 11.35
N HIS A 34 -0.75 7.03 12.66
CA HIS A 34 -1.50 5.92 13.24
C HIS A 34 -3.01 6.02 12.96
N PHE A 35 -3.60 7.20 13.11
CA PHE A 35 -5.02 7.42 12.83
C PHE A 35 -5.35 7.16 11.35
N ILE A 36 -4.60 7.76 10.42
CA ILE A 36 -4.80 7.57 8.98
C ILE A 36 -4.59 6.10 8.60
N PHE A 37 -3.58 5.44 9.17
CA PHE A 37 -3.32 4.03 8.95
C PHE A 37 -4.48 3.16 9.43
N GLY A 38 -5.05 3.45 10.61
CA GLY A 38 -6.22 2.74 11.12
C GLY A 38 -7.45 2.91 10.22
N VAL A 39 -7.71 4.13 9.74
CA VAL A 39 -8.80 4.41 8.79
C VAL A 39 -8.58 3.65 7.47
N LEU A 40 -7.36 3.66 6.94
CA LEU A 40 -6.99 2.92 5.73
C LEU A 40 -7.20 1.41 5.91
N LEU A 41 -6.76 0.85 7.05
CA LEU A 41 -6.98 -0.55 7.39
C LEU A 41 -8.47 -0.89 7.50
N ALA A 42 -9.29 -0.01 8.05
CA ALA A 42 -10.75 -0.22 8.12
C ALA A 42 -11.36 -0.35 6.71
N PHE A 43 -10.97 0.53 5.77
CA PHE A 43 -11.42 0.43 4.38
C PHE A 43 -10.94 -0.84 3.70
N ILE A 44 -9.67 -1.23 3.90
CA ILE A 44 -9.13 -2.49 3.36
C ILE A 44 -9.89 -3.68 3.94
N GLY A 45 -10.19 -3.68 5.24
CA GLY A 45 -10.95 -4.74 5.90
C GLY A 45 -12.36 -4.88 5.34
N ILE A 46 -13.09 -3.77 5.19
CA ILE A 46 -14.43 -3.77 4.58
C ILE A 46 -14.38 -4.27 3.13
N PHE A 47 -13.39 -3.82 2.36
CA PHE A 47 -13.20 -4.26 0.98
C PHE A 47 -12.96 -5.78 0.90
N MET A 48 -12.06 -6.31 1.72
CA MET A 48 -11.78 -7.76 1.76
C MET A 48 -13.00 -8.56 2.21
N LEU A 49 -13.75 -8.06 3.19
CA LEU A 49 -14.99 -8.70 3.64
C LEU A 49 -16.01 -8.79 2.51
N LEU A 50 -16.22 -7.71 1.77
CA LEU A 50 -17.12 -7.69 0.60
C LEU A 50 -16.65 -8.63 -0.50
N ALA A 51 -15.34 -8.68 -0.77
CA ALA A 51 -14.76 -9.57 -1.77
C ALA A 51 -15.00 -11.05 -1.42
N ILE A 52 -14.82 -11.42 -0.14
CA ILE A 52 -15.07 -12.77 0.38
C ILE A 52 -16.56 -13.11 0.36
N ILE A 53 -17.43 -12.18 0.78
CA ILE A 53 -18.89 -12.40 0.70
C ILE A 53 -19.32 -12.63 -0.74
N SER A 54 -18.84 -11.80 -1.66
CA SER A 54 -19.12 -11.96 -3.10
C SER A 54 -18.59 -13.30 -3.63
N PHE A 55 -17.44 -13.75 -3.15
CA PHE A 55 -16.81 -15.00 -3.57
C PHE A 55 -17.68 -16.24 -3.33
N PHE A 56 -18.47 -16.29 -2.25
CA PHE A 56 -19.40 -17.39 -2.03
C PHE A 56 -20.47 -17.52 -3.12
N PHE A 57 -20.74 -16.44 -3.86
CA PHE A 57 -21.70 -16.44 -4.97
C PHE A 57 -21.01 -16.56 -6.34
N THR A 58 -19.85 -15.91 -6.52
CA THR A 58 -19.20 -15.76 -7.83
C THR A 58 -17.93 -16.58 -8.01
N GLY A 59 -17.43 -17.22 -6.94
CA GLY A 59 -16.11 -17.84 -6.90
C GLY A 59 -15.89 -18.92 -7.96
N ALA A 60 -16.90 -19.75 -8.23
CA ALA A 60 -16.80 -20.78 -9.28
C ALA A 60 -16.64 -20.19 -10.68
N ALA A 61 -17.28 -19.04 -10.97
CA ALA A 61 -17.16 -18.35 -12.25
C ALA A 61 -15.83 -17.58 -12.35
N ASP A 62 -15.42 -16.95 -11.25
CA ASP A 62 -14.21 -16.13 -11.18
C ASP A 62 -12.93 -17.00 -11.17
N GLN A 63 -13.02 -18.25 -10.72
CA GLN A 63 -11.90 -19.18 -10.63
C GLN A 63 -11.14 -19.31 -11.95
N SER A 64 -11.84 -19.56 -13.06
CA SER A 64 -11.21 -19.74 -14.37
C SER A 64 -10.55 -18.46 -14.92
N ALA A 65 -10.98 -17.29 -14.46
CA ALA A 65 -10.42 -16.01 -14.87
C ALA A 65 -9.15 -15.67 -14.07
N VAL A 66 -9.09 -16.13 -12.83
CA VAL A 66 -8.00 -15.84 -11.87
C VAL A 66 -6.92 -16.93 -11.89
N LEU A 67 -7.29 -18.19 -12.13
CA LEU A 67 -6.34 -19.31 -12.16
C LEU A 67 -5.28 -19.10 -13.25
N ASN A 68 -4.02 -19.31 -12.87
CA ASN A 68 -2.84 -19.21 -13.73
C ASN A 68 -2.41 -17.79 -14.13
N LYS A 69 -2.99 -16.74 -13.56
CA LYS A 69 -2.53 -15.35 -13.77
C LYS A 69 -1.94 -14.76 -12.50
N SER A 70 -0.83 -14.04 -12.63
CA SER A 70 -0.29 -13.24 -11.54
C SER A 70 -1.16 -12.00 -11.30
N PHE A 71 -1.13 -11.46 -10.08
CA PHE A 71 -1.84 -10.22 -9.73
C PHE A 71 -1.55 -9.06 -10.69
N TRP A 72 -0.29 -8.94 -11.14
CA TRP A 72 0.13 -7.90 -12.07
C TRP A 72 -0.43 -8.08 -13.47
N GLU A 73 -0.61 -9.32 -13.93
CA GLU A 73 -1.25 -9.62 -15.22
C GLU A 73 -2.75 -9.36 -15.14
N LEU A 74 -3.40 -9.75 -14.05
CA LEU A 74 -4.83 -9.54 -13.80
C LEU A 74 -5.22 -8.06 -13.80
N ILE A 75 -4.41 -7.19 -13.19
CA ILE A 75 -4.69 -5.74 -13.17
C ILE A 75 -4.48 -5.09 -14.54
N ARG A 76 -3.56 -5.62 -15.35
CA ARG A 76 -3.22 -5.06 -16.66
C ARG A 76 -4.16 -5.55 -17.76
N ASP A 77 -4.71 -6.73 -17.61
CA ASP A 77 -5.61 -7.34 -18.57
C ASP A 77 -7.04 -6.81 -18.38
N LYS A 78 -7.43 -5.88 -19.25
CA LYS A 78 -8.75 -5.27 -19.24
C LYS A 78 -9.85 -6.15 -19.82
N THR A 79 -9.50 -7.31 -20.38
CA THR A 79 -10.46 -8.25 -20.98
C THR A 79 -10.95 -9.30 -20.00
N LEU A 80 -10.37 -9.34 -18.80
CA LEU A 80 -10.80 -10.22 -17.73
C LEU A 80 -12.09 -9.70 -17.11
N GLU A 81 -13.18 -10.40 -17.39
CA GLU A 81 -14.46 -10.21 -16.75
C GLU A 81 -14.58 -11.16 -15.56
N VAL A 82 -14.73 -10.57 -14.37
CA VAL A 82 -15.10 -11.30 -13.14
C VAL A 82 -16.45 -10.78 -12.66
N GLN A 83 -17.20 -11.65 -12.01
CA GLN A 83 -18.51 -11.33 -11.45
C GLN A 83 -18.40 -10.82 -10.01
N ASN A 84 -17.25 -10.97 -9.36
CA ASN A 84 -17.03 -10.45 -8.02
C ASN A 84 -17.36 -8.95 -7.96
N TRP A 85 -18.17 -8.54 -6.98
CA TRP A 85 -18.63 -7.16 -6.81
C TRP A 85 -17.49 -6.17 -6.61
N THR A 86 -16.35 -6.64 -6.12
CA THR A 86 -15.14 -5.85 -5.89
C THR A 86 -14.16 -5.88 -7.07
N GLY A 87 -14.53 -6.53 -8.18
CA GLY A 87 -13.76 -6.65 -9.41
C GLY A 87 -12.60 -7.63 -9.31
N VAL A 88 -11.72 -7.58 -10.31
CA VAL A 88 -10.63 -8.56 -10.51
C VAL A 88 -9.71 -8.65 -9.29
N GLY A 89 -9.38 -7.51 -8.67
CA GLY A 89 -8.51 -7.46 -7.50
C GLY A 89 -9.10 -8.18 -6.29
N GLY A 90 -10.40 -8.01 -6.02
CA GLY A 90 -11.02 -8.71 -4.92
C GLY A 90 -11.39 -10.16 -5.24
N ALA A 91 -11.69 -10.50 -6.49
CA ALA A 91 -11.77 -11.90 -6.93
C ALA A 91 -10.44 -12.63 -6.67
N PHE A 92 -9.30 -12.02 -7.02
CA PHE A 92 -7.97 -12.55 -6.72
C PHE A 92 -7.73 -12.70 -5.22
N ILE A 93 -7.97 -11.64 -4.44
CA ILE A 93 -7.75 -11.69 -2.98
C ILE A 93 -8.64 -12.76 -2.33
N ALA A 94 -9.91 -12.83 -2.70
CA ALA A 94 -10.85 -13.78 -2.13
C ALA A 94 -10.52 -15.23 -2.52
N GLU A 95 -10.16 -15.50 -3.79
CA GLU A 95 -9.70 -16.84 -4.22
C GLU A 95 -8.48 -17.28 -3.41
N TYR A 96 -7.46 -16.42 -3.28
CA TYR A 96 -6.25 -16.76 -2.52
C TYR A 96 -6.49 -16.92 -1.02
N MET A 97 -7.36 -16.10 -0.42
CA MET A 97 -7.68 -16.20 1.00
C MET A 97 -8.54 -17.43 1.29
N VAL A 98 -9.64 -17.61 0.55
CA VAL A 98 -10.63 -18.66 0.81
C VAL A 98 -10.09 -20.03 0.37
N ASN A 99 -9.68 -20.18 -0.89
CA ASN A 99 -9.22 -21.47 -1.42
C ASN A 99 -7.74 -21.73 -1.16
N GLY A 100 -6.91 -20.68 -1.02
CA GLY A 100 -5.48 -20.83 -0.83
C GLY A 100 -5.05 -21.00 0.63
N TRP A 101 -5.77 -20.44 1.60
CA TRP A 101 -5.41 -20.51 3.02
C TRP A 101 -6.38 -21.33 3.87
N PHE A 102 -7.69 -21.27 3.60
CA PHE A 102 -8.71 -21.97 4.38
C PHE A 102 -9.29 -23.22 3.70
N GLY A 103 -8.98 -23.43 2.41
CA GLY A 103 -9.48 -24.51 1.55
C GLY A 103 -8.58 -25.74 1.51
#